data_AF-A0A1N7H9W1-F1
#
_entry.id   AF-A0A1N7H9W1-F1
#
_cell.length_a   1.000
_cell.length_b   1.000
_cell.length_c   1.000
_cell.angle_alpha   90.00
_cell.angle_beta   90.00
_cell.angle_gamma   90.00
#
_symmetry.space_group_name_H-M   'P 1'
#
loop_
_entity.id
_entity.type
_entity.pdbx_description
1 polymer ?
#
loop_
_entity_poly.entity_id
_entity_poly.type
_entity_poly.pdbx_seq_one_letter_code
_entity_poly.pdbx_strand_id
1 'polypeptide(L)'
;MRVPNRNPNRRDGVVPETSRHRVCLSSRRLRCAGVLLLCLVILFVSPVSGASTPLEGVDGTGTEADPYVITDVDELQAIADEPDAHYVLGDDIDASETRTWNGYAGFDPIASDGEFTGSLDGQNYEIRGLVVDRPDEDRVGLFANANGTIENVNFEETTVVGNQDVGGLVGAAHEDAVIRRISVSGEVTGDHEVGGLAGRSAGTVRDSVSAAELAADDENRRSFIGGLVGLVEDGSVERSAATGDVTGIRAVGGLVGVVSYDAYVSDSYATADVYGVDHEDSGYYFGWEDSFTVGGLAGAVDGSVATSFSTGEVTGTRRYHGLFGEHKRVVDSYWDVDASGHEQGSLDSDDDMTGLTTAEMTGPDAAENMVALDFDSVFKTTSDGYPILRAELEPAEFRVTDLDGPDALEVGETAAVRATIKNVGALEGTQNVSLRLGDETEQSTSLTLGPDERETLSFEVTAATDGAFQYTVEATNEATADDAASSVVTISDDADGTDTEGPSSSDGLPGFGVAGTIVALVLVTSLARHG
;
A
#
# COMPACT_ATOMS: atom_id res chain seq x y z
N MET A 1 -78.83 -11.15 -43.46
CA MET A 1 -77.91 -12.31 -43.46
C MET A 1 -77.50 -12.60 -42.02
N ARG A 2 -77.27 -13.89 -41.72
CA ARG A 2 -77.30 -14.57 -40.42
C ARG A 2 -76.20 -14.16 -39.40
N VAL A 3 -76.57 -14.18 -38.12
CA VAL A 3 -75.79 -14.45 -36.86
C VAL A 3 -75.32 -15.94 -36.84
N PRO A 4 -74.60 -16.57 -35.87
CA PRO A 4 -74.14 -16.19 -34.50
C PRO A 4 -72.65 -16.62 -34.20
N ASN A 5 -72.03 -16.61 -33.00
CA ASN A 5 -72.48 -17.03 -31.67
C ASN A 5 -71.47 -16.74 -30.51
N ARG A 6 -72.04 -16.34 -29.35
CA ARG A 6 -71.75 -16.51 -27.90
C ARG A 6 -70.46 -17.23 -27.42
N ASN A 7 -69.88 -16.92 -26.25
CA ASN A 7 -70.46 -17.10 -24.88
C ASN A 7 -69.58 -16.43 -23.76
N PRO A 8 -69.87 -16.49 -22.43
CA PRO A 8 -70.02 -15.31 -21.55
C PRO A 8 -69.20 -15.35 -20.24
N ASN A 9 -69.20 -14.27 -19.44
CA ASN A 9 -69.62 -14.29 -18.02
C ASN A 9 -69.35 -12.95 -17.31
N ARG A 10 -70.44 -12.36 -16.83
CA ARG A 10 -70.54 -11.30 -15.82
C ARG A 10 -70.68 -11.92 -14.42
N ARG A 11 -70.21 -11.21 -13.40
CA ARG A 11 -70.83 -10.96 -12.08
C ARG A 11 -69.93 -9.93 -11.37
N ASP A 12 -70.24 -8.64 -11.35
CA ASP A 12 -71.20 -7.89 -10.51
C ASP A 12 -70.88 -7.84 -9.01
N GLY A 13 -70.56 -6.63 -8.55
CA GLY A 13 -70.89 -6.09 -7.23
C GLY A 13 -69.79 -6.15 -6.15
N VAL A 14 -69.58 -5.18 -5.25
CA VAL A 14 -70.26 -3.93 -4.87
C VAL A 14 -69.24 -3.16 -3.99
N VAL A 15 -69.12 -1.84 -4.17
CA VAL A 15 -68.55 -0.93 -3.17
C VAL A 15 -69.72 -0.28 -2.43
N PRO A 16 -69.61 0.00 -1.12
CA PRO A 16 -70.05 1.32 -0.68
C PRO A 16 -69.15 2.01 0.34
N GLU A 17 -69.28 3.33 0.26
CA GLU A 17 -68.64 4.44 0.95
C GLU A 17 -69.01 4.63 2.45
N THR A 18 -68.14 5.39 3.11
CA THR A 18 -68.37 6.39 4.19
C THR A 18 -68.56 5.94 5.65
N SER A 19 -67.70 6.47 6.54
CA SER A 19 -68.11 7.52 7.49
C SER A 19 -66.91 8.12 8.26
N ARG A 20 -66.90 9.45 8.33
CA ARG A 20 -66.03 10.29 9.18
C ARG A 20 -66.39 10.07 10.66
N HIS A 21 -65.45 10.24 11.60
CA HIS A 21 -65.61 11.15 12.75
C HIS A 21 -64.31 11.42 13.52
N ARG A 22 -64.24 12.66 14.01
CA ARG A 22 -63.13 13.36 14.67
C ARG A 22 -63.10 13.12 16.19
N VAL A 23 -61.87 13.21 16.73
CA VAL A 23 -61.46 13.82 18.02
C VAL A 23 -61.85 13.13 19.33
N CYS A 24 -60.83 12.81 20.14
CA CYS A 24 -60.75 13.26 21.55
C CYS A 24 -59.33 13.12 22.14
N LEU A 25 -58.64 14.25 22.28
CA LEU A 25 -57.64 14.46 23.32
C LEU A 25 -58.37 14.66 24.66
N SER A 26 -57.94 13.99 25.72
CA SER A 26 -58.23 14.45 27.07
C SER A 26 -57.00 14.30 27.96
N SER A 27 -56.56 15.44 28.48
CA SER A 27 -55.57 15.60 29.54
C SER A 27 -56.29 15.65 30.88
N ARG A 28 -55.65 15.13 31.95
CA ARG A 28 -55.67 15.73 33.30
C ARG A 28 -54.64 15.08 34.24
N ARG A 29 -53.97 15.96 34.96
CA ARG A 29 -52.88 15.79 35.94
C ARG A 29 -53.40 15.31 37.30
N LEU A 30 -52.59 14.63 38.13
CA LEU A 30 -52.16 15.07 39.49
C LEU A 30 -51.37 13.99 40.29
N ARG A 31 -50.19 14.43 40.81
CA ARG A 31 -49.58 14.21 42.15
C ARG A 31 -48.91 12.87 42.56
N CYS A 32 -47.59 12.99 42.73
CA CYS A 32 -46.68 12.51 43.78
C CYS A 32 -47.16 11.44 44.79
N ALA A 33 -46.45 10.31 44.84
CA ALA A 33 -46.01 9.64 46.08
C ALA A 33 -44.84 8.70 45.73
N GLY A 34 -43.74 8.79 46.47
CA GLY A 34 -42.50 8.06 46.21
C GLY A 34 -42.59 6.57 46.56
N VAL A 35 -41.84 5.77 45.80
CA VAL A 35 -41.35 4.46 46.24
C VAL A 35 -39.91 4.37 45.75
N LEU A 36 -38.99 4.36 46.72
CA LEU A 36 -37.59 3.99 46.55
C LEU A 36 -37.57 2.52 46.08
N LEU A 37 -37.12 2.24 44.86
CA LEU A 37 -36.71 0.89 44.47
C LEU A 37 -35.28 0.98 43.94
N LEU A 38 -34.38 0.41 44.74
CA LEU A 38 -32.96 0.23 44.48
C LEU A 38 -32.81 -0.64 43.21
N CYS A 39 -32.58 -0.01 42.05
CA CYS A 39 -32.15 -0.74 40.86
C CYS A 39 -30.69 -1.14 41.05
N LEU A 40 -30.48 -2.36 41.55
CA LEU A 40 -29.22 -3.06 41.49
C LEU A 40 -28.91 -3.31 40.00
N VAL A 41 -28.05 -2.49 39.41
CA VAL A 41 -27.45 -2.76 38.10
C VAL A 41 -26.51 -3.95 38.31
N ILE A 42 -27.02 -5.17 38.11
CA ILE A 42 -26.16 -6.31 37.84
C ILE A 42 -25.71 -6.11 36.40
N LEU A 43 -24.49 -5.58 36.24
CA LEU A 43 -23.72 -5.75 35.02
C LEU A 43 -23.61 -7.26 34.80
N PHE A 44 -24.48 -7.81 33.96
CA PHE A 44 -24.18 -9.04 33.26
C PHE A 44 -23.03 -8.68 32.31
N VAL A 45 -21.80 -8.75 32.84
CA VAL A 45 -20.65 -9.06 32.01
C VAL A 45 -20.91 -10.48 31.56
N SER A 46 -21.56 -10.63 30.41
CA SER A 46 -21.47 -11.89 29.68
C SER A 46 -19.98 -12.22 29.60
N PRO A 47 -19.53 -13.41 29.97
CA PRO A 47 -18.16 -13.79 29.64
C PRO A 47 -18.03 -13.62 28.13
N VAL A 48 -17.09 -12.77 27.70
CA VAL A 48 -16.54 -12.85 26.35
C VAL A 48 -16.09 -14.30 26.21
N SER A 49 -16.91 -15.04 25.47
CA SER A 49 -16.74 -16.46 25.22
C SER A 49 -15.92 -16.54 23.96
N GLY A 50 -14.60 -16.69 24.14
CA GLY A 50 -13.63 -16.81 23.07
C GLY A 50 -12.32 -16.15 23.46
N ALA A 51 -11.69 -16.59 24.54
CA ALA A 51 -10.24 -16.51 24.55
C ALA A 51 -9.81 -17.74 23.74
N SER A 52 -9.54 -17.54 22.45
CA SER A 52 -8.71 -18.45 21.68
C SER A 52 -7.45 -18.72 22.51
N THR A 53 -7.01 -19.97 22.49
CA THR A 53 -5.69 -20.28 23.05
C THR A 53 -4.66 -19.50 22.24
N PRO A 54 -3.79 -18.70 22.89
CA PRO A 54 -2.82 -17.91 22.15
C PRO A 54 -1.98 -18.79 21.22
N LEU A 55 -1.64 -18.27 20.04
CA LEU A 55 -0.73 -18.91 19.09
C LEU A 55 0.54 -19.36 19.81
N GLU A 56 0.77 -20.67 19.79
CA GLU A 56 1.87 -21.27 20.53
C GLU A 56 3.19 -21.01 19.78
N GLY A 57 4.15 -20.35 20.45
CA GLY A 57 5.47 -20.11 19.89
C GLY A 57 5.64 -18.78 19.16
N VAL A 58 4.56 -18.00 19.01
CA VAL A 58 4.58 -16.68 18.37
C VAL A 58 4.63 -15.58 19.45
N ASP A 59 5.50 -14.59 19.27
CA ASP A 59 5.60 -13.45 20.20
C ASP A 59 4.37 -12.53 20.07
N GLY A 60 3.87 -12.00 21.19
CA GLY A 60 2.68 -11.14 21.24
C GLY A 60 1.43 -11.83 21.80
N THR A 61 0.29 -11.13 21.81
CA THR A 61 -1.00 -11.67 22.30
C THR A 61 -2.13 -11.60 21.28
N GLY A 62 -1.82 -11.19 20.04
CA GLY A 62 -2.80 -11.09 18.95
C GLY A 62 -3.80 -9.94 19.10
N THR A 63 -3.56 -9.02 20.04
CA THR A 63 -4.43 -7.85 20.24
C THR A 63 -3.90 -6.64 19.47
N GLU A 64 -4.74 -5.66 19.17
CA GLU A 64 -4.31 -4.44 18.46
C GLU A 64 -3.16 -3.69 19.18
N ALA A 65 -3.10 -3.77 20.52
CA ALA A 65 -2.05 -3.13 21.32
C ALA A 65 -0.77 -3.98 21.47
N ASP A 66 -0.84 -5.25 21.13
CA ASP A 66 0.23 -6.25 21.29
C ASP A 66 0.00 -7.37 20.25
N PRO A 67 0.22 -7.05 18.96
CA PRO A 67 -0.04 -7.96 17.85
C PRO A 67 0.95 -9.13 17.90
N TYR A 68 0.59 -10.24 17.26
CA TYR A 68 1.52 -11.33 17.04
C TYR A 68 2.62 -10.90 16.06
N VAL A 69 3.87 -11.23 16.37
CA VAL A 69 5.04 -10.92 15.54
C VAL A 69 5.41 -12.16 14.74
N ILE A 70 5.30 -12.07 13.42
CA ILE A 70 5.57 -13.16 12.48
C ILE A 70 6.96 -12.96 11.88
N THR A 71 7.84 -13.94 12.05
CA THR A 71 9.26 -13.89 11.66
C THR A 71 9.69 -15.04 10.76
N ASP A 72 8.85 -16.06 10.60
CA ASP A 72 9.11 -17.16 9.67
C ASP A 72 7.83 -17.70 9.01
N VAL A 73 8.01 -18.64 8.07
CA VAL A 73 6.92 -19.17 7.24
C VAL A 73 6.00 -20.13 7.99
N ASP A 74 6.48 -20.80 9.04
CA ASP A 74 5.64 -21.66 9.89
C ASP A 74 4.69 -20.77 10.74
N GLU A 75 5.21 -19.66 11.27
CA GLU A 75 4.41 -18.64 11.97
C GLU A 75 3.41 -17.96 11.03
N LEU A 76 3.80 -17.70 9.77
CA LEU A 76 2.88 -17.19 8.74
C LEU A 76 1.71 -18.15 8.49
N GLN A 77 1.97 -19.46 8.44
CA GLN A 77 0.92 -20.48 8.31
C GLN A 77 0.02 -20.53 9.54
N ALA A 78 0.54 -20.24 10.73
CA ALA A 78 -0.19 -20.25 12.00
C ALA A 78 -1.26 -19.14 12.10
N ILE A 79 -1.21 -18.10 11.25
CA ILE A 79 -2.29 -17.09 11.15
C ILE A 79 -3.66 -17.75 10.91
N ALA A 80 -3.70 -18.90 10.23
CA ALA A 80 -4.93 -19.65 9.99
C ALA A 80 -5.63 -20.14 11.27
N ASP A 81 -4.92 -20.26 12.39
CA ASP A 81 -5.49 -20.72 13.67
C ASP A 81 -6.23 -19.60 14.43
N GLU A 82 -5.89 -18.32 14.19
CA GLU A 82 -6.53 -17.15 14.80
C GLU A 82 -6.79 -16.01 13.76
N PRO A 83 -7.67 -16.22 12.75
CA PRO A 83 -7.82 -15.29 11.61
C PRO A 83 -8.48 -13.93 11.97
N ASP A 84 -8.93 -13.75 13.20
CA ASP A 84 -9.48 -12.51 13.75
C ASP A 84 -8.49 -11.71 14.60
N ALA A 85 -7.26 -12.21 14.80
CA ALA A 85 -6.22 -11.55 15.58
C ALA A 85 -5.42 -10.50 14.77
N HIS A 86 -4.54 -9.77 15.45
CA HIS A 86 -3.68 -8.74 14.86
C HIS A 86 -2.23 -9.21 14.76
N TYR A 87 -1.61 -8.93 13.62
CA TYR A 87 -0.30 -9.43 13.21
C TYR A 87 0.58 -8.32 12.67
N VAL A 88 1.87 -8.42 12.96
CA VAL A 88 2.94 -7.63 12.32
C VAL A 88 4.03 -8.56 11.81
N LEU A 89 4.64 -8.27 10.67
CA LEU A 89 5.87 -8.94 10.28
C LEU A 89 7.06 -8.36 11.08
N GLY A 90 7.94 -9.22 11.58
CA GLY A 90 9.14 -8.84 12.34
C GLY A 90 10.46 -9.05 11.60
N ASP A 91 10.44 -9.74 10.46
CA ASP A 91 11.58 -9.97 9.56
C ASP A 91 11.07 -10.31 8.15
N ASP A 92 11.98 -10.33 7.17
CA ASP A 92 11.69 -10.89 5.85
C ASP A 92 11.48 -12.41 5.95
N ILE A 93 10.50 -12.94 5.22
CA ILE A 93 10.11 -14.36 5.25
C ILE A 93 10.50 -15.05 3.94
N ASP A 94 11.40 -16.02 4.02
CA ASP A 94 11.66 -16.95 2.91
C ASP A 94 10.64 -18.10 2.94
N ALA A 95 9.62 -18.00 2.09
CA ALA A 95 8.55 -18.99 1.95
C ALA A 95 8.86 -20.07 0.89
N SER A 96 10.08 -20.13 0.35
CA SER A 96 10.43 -21.01 -0.78
C SER A 96 10.29 -22.51 -0.51
N GLU A 97 10.25 -22.91 0.77
CA GLU A 97 10.03 -24.30 1.18
C GLU A 97 8.58 -24.79 1.04
N THR A 98 7.61 -23.85 1.00
CA THR A 98 6.17 -24.12 0.86
C THR A 98 5.85 -24.97 -0.37
N ARG A 99 6.67 -24.87 -1.42
CA ARG A 99 6.60 -25.70 -2.64
C ARG A 99 6.62 -27.22 -2.40
N THR A 100 7.07 -27.67 -1.23
CA THR A 100 7.06 -29.10 -0.84
C THR A 100 6.02 -29.46 0.20
N TRP A 101 5.30 -28.47 0.73
CA TRP A 101 4.28 -28.63 1.75
C TRP A 101 3.02 -29.26 1.17
N ASN A 102 2.16 -29.78 2.06
CA ASN A 102 0.84 -30.31 1.74
C ASN A 102 0.80 -31.32 0.58
N GLY A 103 1.86 -32.12 0.43
CA GLY A 103 1.97 -33.09 -0.67
C GLY A 103 2.25 -32.44 -2.02
N TYR A 104 3.06 -31.38 -2.04
CA TYR A 104 3.37 -30.51 -3.18
C TYR A 104 2.24 -29.56 -3.59
N ALA A 105 1.22 -29.38 -2.76
CA ALA A 105 0.13 -28.44 -3.01
C ALA A 105 0.45 -27.00 -2.54
N GLY A 106 1.68 -26.76 -2.07
CA GLY A 106 2.08 -25.45 -1.57
C GLY A 106 1.63 -25.16 -0.14
N PHE A 107 1.67 -23.87 0.22
CA PHE A 107 1.08 -23.29 1.42
C PHE A 107 -0.44 -23.56 1.46
N ASP A 108 -1.02 -23.63 2.66
CA ASP A 108 -2.47 -23.79 2.82
C ASP A 108 -3.13 -22.41 3.01
N PRO A 109 -4.01 -21.95 2.09
CA PRO A 109 -4.56 -20.60 2.15
C PRO A 109 -5.19 -20.26 3.50
N ILE A 110 -4.84 -19.10 4.05
CA ILE A 110 -5.42 -18.58 5.29
C ILE A 110 -6.91 -18.29 5.06
N ALA A 111 -7.74 -18.64 6.03
CA ALA A 111 -9.19 -18.44 5.98
C ALA A 111 -9.89 -19.17 4.80
N SER A 112 -9.44 -20.39 4.46
CA SER A 112 -10.13 -21.27 3.49
C SER A 112 -11.54 -21.67 3.94
N ASP A 113 -11.73 -21.88 5.25
CA ASP A 113 -13.02 -22.25 5.89
C ASP A 113 -13.74 -21.06 6.58
N GLY A 114 -13.36 -19.82 6.29
CA GLY A 114 -13.89 -18.63 6.97
C GLY A 114 -13.47 -17.32 6.31
N GLU A 115 -13.23 -16.29 7.11
CA GLU A 115 -12.75 -14.98 6.67
C GLU A 115 -11.61 -14.52 7.59
N PHE A 116 -10.57 -13.92 7.02
CA PHE A 116 -9.59 -13.15 7.77
C PHE A 116 -10.20 -11.79 8.11
N THR A 117 -10.54 -11.59 9.39
CA THR A 117 -11.17 -10.34 9.89
C THR A 117 -10.22 -9.50 10.74
N GLY A 118 -9.05 -10.04 11.03
CA GLY A 118 -7.97 -9.39 11.76
C GLY A 118 -7.21 -8.34 10.96
N SER A 119 -5.97 -8.08 11.37
CA SER A 119 -5.06 -7.20 10.62
C SER A 119 -3.67 -7.79 10.45
N LEU A 120 -3.06 -7.60 9.28
CA LEU A 120 -1.65 -7.88 9.03
C LEU A 120 -0.96 -6.60 8.55
N ASP A 121 0.01 -6.10 9.33
CA ASP A 121 0.91 -5.02 8.93
C ASP A 121 2.30 -5.59 8.65
N GLY A 122 2.71 -5.58 7.38
CA GLY A 122 4.00 -6.07 6.94
C GLY A 122 5.17 -5.18 7.30
N GLN A 123 4.96 -3.95 7.75
CA GLN A 123 6.03 -2.99 8.06
C GLN A 123 7.06 -2.82 6.91
N ASN A 124 6.65 -3.08 5.67
CA ASN A 124 7.44 -3.14 4.43
C ASN A 124 8.44 -4.32 4.32
N TYR A 125 8.35 -5.30 5.22
CA TYR A 125 9.07 -6.57 5.07
C TYR A 125 8.57 -7.37 3.87
N GLU A 126 9.44 -8.26 3.41
CA GLU A 126 9.26 -9.09 2.23
C GLU A 126 8.78 -10.50 2.59
N ILE A 127 7.90 -11.08 1.77
CA ILE A 127 7.60 -12.51 1.73
C ILE A 127 8.00 -13.03 0.35
N ARG A 128 9.01 -13.90 0.29
CA ARG A 128 9.61 -14.34 -0.97
C ARG A 128 9.42 -15.83 -1.25
N GLY A 129 9.14 -16.17 -2.50
CA GLY A 129 9.12 -17.56 -2.98
C GLY A 129 7.91 -18.37 -2.52
N LEU A 130 6.82 -17.71 -2.11
CA LEU A 130 5.58 -18.37 -1.69
C LEU A 130 5.00 -19.19 -2.84
N VAL A 131 4.64 -20.45 -2.59
CA VAL A 131 3.96 -21.31 -3.56
C VAL A 131 2.62 -21.78 -3.01
N VAL A 132 1.54 -21.57 -3.76
CA VAL A 132 0.19 -22.11 -3.53
C VAL A 132 -0.24 -22.83 -4.81
N ASP A 133 -0.28 -24.17 -4.81
CA ASP A 133 -0.57 -24.97 -6.02
C ASP A 133 -1.84 -25.80 -5.80
N ARG A 134 -2.99 -25.17 -6.08
CA ARG A 134 -4.35 -25.66 -5.78
C ARG A 134 -5.28 -25.57 -7.01
N PRO A 135 -4.94 -26.18 -8.15
CA PRO A 135 -5.63 -25.97 -9.43
C PRO A 135 -7.12 -26.34 -9.42
N ASP A 136 -7.55 -27.21 -8.50
CA ASP A 136 -8.94 -27.65 -8.37
C ASP A 136 -9.73 -26.89 -7.28
N GLU A 137 -9.11 -25.91 -6.60
CA GLU A 137 -9.73 -25.16 -5.50
C GLU A 137 -10.07 -23.72 -5.90
N ASP A 138 -11.16 -23.20 -5.32
CA ASP A 138 -11.58 -21.81 -5.51
C ASP A 138 -11.08 -20.93 -4.36
N ARG A 139 -10.97 -19.62 -4.63
CA ARG A 139 -10.54 -18.57 -3.69
C ARG A 139 -9.12 -18.85 -3.21
N VAL A 140 -8.19 -18.77 -4.15
CA VAL A 140 -6.78 -19.15 -3.93
C VAL A 140 -5.88 -17.91 -3.91
N GLY A 141 -5.05 -17.84 -2.88
CA GLY A 141 -4.03 -16.83 -2.62
C GLY A 141 -3.37 -17.15 -1.27
N LEU A 142 -2.52 -16.27 -0.74
CA LEU A 142 -2.07 -16.39 0.65
C LEU A 142 -3.29 -16.39 1.60
N PHE A 143 -4.24 -15.48 1.34
CA PHE A 143 -5.55 -15.45 1.98
C PHE A 143 -6.61 -15.92 0.98
N ALA A 144 -7.39 -16.95 1.35
CA ALA A 144 -8.54 -17.34 0.55
C ALA A 144 -9.63 -16.27 0.61
N ASN A 145 -9.95 -15.79 1.82
CA ASN A 145 -11.00 -14.80 2.05
C ASN A 145 -10.49 -13.71 2.99
N ALA A 146 -10.46 -12.46 2.53
CA ALA A 146 -10.13 -11.30 3.35
C ALA A 146 -11.37 -10.45 3.62
N ASN A 147 -11.57 -10.05 4.88
CA ASN A 147 -12.61 -9.13 5.34
C ASN A 147 -12.07 -8.21 6.47
N GLY A 148 -10.74 -8.08 6.53
CA GLY A 148 -9.97 -7.31 7.50
C GLY A 148 -8.94 -6.44 6.80
N THR A 149 -7.86 -6.06 7.50
CA THR A 149 -6.84 -5.17 6.93
C THR A 149 -5.55 -5.92 6.60
N ILE A 150 -5.02 -5.74 5.39
CA ILE A 150 -3.71 -6.25 4.99
C ILE A 150 -2.92 -5.08 4.40
N GLU A 151 -1.75 -4.79 4.97
CA GLU A 151 -0.99 -3.60 4.57
C GLU A 151 0.53 -3.70 4.67
N ASN A 152 1.25 -2.92 3.88
CA ASN A 152 2.72 -2.77 3.92
C ASN A 152 3.49 -4.10 3.74
N VAL A 153 3.05 -4.97 2.85
CA VAL A 153 3.77 -6.24 2.59
C VAL A 153 4.24 -6.27 1.15
N ASN A 154 5.49 -6.67 0.94
CA ASN A 154 6.06 -6.90 -0.38
C ASN A 154 6.12 -8.42 -0.64
N PHE A 155 5.53 -8.88 -1.74
CA PHE A 155 5.55 -10.27 -2.16
C PHE A 155 6.45 -10.42 -3.39
N GLU A 156 7.48 -11.24 -3.28
CA GLU A 156 8.41 -11.52 -4.39
C GLU A 156 8.39 -12.99 -4.79
N GLU A 157 8.54 -13.25 -6.08
CA GLU A 157 8.65 -14.61 -6.63
C GLU A 157 7.48 -15.54 -6.19
N THR A 158 6.27 -14.99 -6.07
CA THR A 158 5.08 -15.73 -5.62
C THR A 158 4.48 -16.54 -6.77
N THR A 159 4.21 -17.83 -6.56
CA THR A 159 3.53 -18.70 -7.54
C THR A 159 2.19 -19.15 -6.99
N VAL A 160 1.10 -18.75 -7.64
CA VAL A 160 -0.27 -19.14 -7.27
C VAL A 160 -0.98 -19.82 -8.43
N VAL A 161 -1.51 -21.01 -8.19
CA VAL A 161 -2.33 -21.77 -9.13
C VAL A 161 -3.64 -22.12 -8.45
N GLY A 162 -4.77 -21.74 -9.05
CA GLY A 162 -6.12 -21.97 -8.53
C GLY A 162 -7.17 -22.17 -9.61
N ASN A 163 -8.43 -22.37 -9.24
CA ASN A 163 -9.55 -22.44 -10.19
C ASN A 163 -10.25 -21.08 -10.36
N GLN A 164 -11.11 -20.72 -9.41
CA GLN A 164 -11.89 -19.48 -9.43
C GLN A 164 -11.44 -18.50 -8.35
N ASP A 165 -11.53 -17.19 -8.62
CA ASP A 165 -11.17 -16.11 -7.69
C ASP A 165 -9.72 -16.31 -7.21
N VAL A 166 -8.76 -16.19 -8.14
CA VAL A 166 -7.34 -16.47 -7.89
C VAL A 166 -6.56 -15.16 -7.83
N GLY A 167 -5.89 -14.92 -6.70
CA GLY A 167 -5.04 -13.76 -6.47
C GLY A 167 -3.68 -14.13 -5.92
N GLY A 168 -2.62 -13.39 -6.29
CA GLY A 168 -1.30 -13.58 -5.69
C GLY A 168 -1.30 -13.38 -4.17
N LEU A 169 -2.15 -12.47 -3.67
CA LEU A 169 -2.35 -12.22 -2.23
C LEU A 169 -3.70 -12.75 -1.73
N VAL A 170 -4.81 -12.35 -2.35
CA VAL A 170 -6.17 -12.66 -1.88
C VAL A 170 -7.00 -13.33 -2.96
N GLY A 171 -7.62 -14.48 -2.68
CA GLY A 171 -8.62 -15.05 -3.58
C GLY A 171 -9.84 -14.13 -3.72
N ALA A 172 -10.58 -13.95 -2.61
CA ALA A 172 -11.72 -13.04 -2.52
C ALA A 172 -11.60 -12.03 -1.37
N ALA A 173 -11.63 -10.74 -1.68
CA ALA A 173 -11.74 -9.65 -0.71
C ALA A 173 -13.20 -9.19 -0.60
N HIS A 174 -13.75 -9.22 0.61
CA HIS A 174 -15.15 -8.87 0.93
C HIS A 174 -15.30 -7.38 1.27
N GLU A 175 -16.54 -6.94 1.53
CA GLU A 175 -16.92 -5.51 1.65
C GLU A 175 -16.08 -4.72 2.68
N ASP A 176 -15.72 -5.33 3.83
CA ASP A 176 -14.93 -4.65 4.87
C ASP A 176 -13.40 -4.81 4.67
N ALA A 177 -12.96 -5.51 3.62
CA ALA A 177 -11.55 -5.72 3.35
C ALA A 177 -10.85 -4.41 2.95
N VAL A 178 -9.70 -4.15 3.57
CA VAL A 178 -8.82 -3.02 3.23
C VAL A 178 -7.43 -3.56 2.90
N ILE A 179 -7.07 -3.52 1.63
CA ILE A 179 -5.76 -3.97 1.13
C ILE A 179 -5.01 -2.75 0.62
N ARG A 180 -3.83 -2.47 1.21
CA ARG A 180 -3.11 -1.23 0.88
C ARG A 180 -1.60 -1.30 0.98
N ARG A 181 -0.89 -0.56 0.13
CA ARG A 181 0.59 -0.55 0.12
C ARG A 181 1.14 -1.97 -0.01
N ILE A 182 0.62 -2.70 -0.99
CA ILE A 182 1.05 -4.05 -1.31
C ILE A 182 1.82 -4.01 -2.63
N SER A 183 2.93 -4.74 -2.70
CA SER A 183 3.59 -5.07 -3.95
C SER A 183 3.54 -6.58 -4.15
N VAL A 184 3.19 -7.06 -5.34
CA VAL A 184 3.21 -8.51 -5.68
C VAL A 184 3.95 -8.74 -6.99
N SER A 185 4.86 -9.71 -7.02
CA SER A 185 5.48 -10.22 -8.24
C SER A 185 5.53 -11.75 -8.25
N GLY A 186 5.70 -12.32 -9.44
CA GLY A 186 5.72 -13.76 -9.67
C GLY A 186 4.71 -14.18 -10.74
N GLU A 187 4.07 -15.33 -10.57
CA GLU A 187 3.18 -15.95 -11.56
C GLU A 187 1.83 -16.33 -10.91
N VAL A 188 0.73 -15.92 -11.55
CA VAL A 188 -0.63 -16.28 -11.11
C VAL A 188 -1.38 -16.94 -12.27
N THR A 189 -1.83 -18.18 -12.04
CA THR A 189 -2.58 -18.98 -13.01
C THR A 189 -3.95 -19.36 -12.44
N GLY A 190 -5.00 -19.19 -13.23
CA GLY A 190 -6.32 -19.68 -12.88
C GLY A 190 -7.33 -19.68 -14.03
N ASP A 191 -8.54 -20.15 -13.75
CA ASP A 191 -9.60 -20.37 -14.74
C ASP A 191 -10.61 -19.21 -14.80
N HIS A 192 -10.95 -18.64 -13.63
CA HIS A 192 -12.02 -17.67 -13.44
C HIS A 192 -11.57 -16.58 -12.46
N GLU A 193 -11.87 -15.30 -12.76
CA GLU A 193 -11.46 -14.13 -11.96
C GLU A 193 -10.01 -14.22 -11.44
N VAL A 194 -9.05 -13.91 -12.31
CA VAL A 194 -7.62 -13.98 -11.98
C VAL A 194 -7.05 -12.56 -11.88
N GLY A 195 -6.39 -12.27 -10.76
CA GLY A 195 -5.66 -11.01 -10.58
C GLY A 195 -4.29 -11.20 -9.95
N GLY A 196 -3.34 -10.32 -10.27
CA GLY A 196 -2.01 -10.44 -9.70
C GLY A 196 -1.98 -10.21 -8.18
N LEU A 197 -2.88 -9.35 -7.67
CA LEU A 197 -3.07 -9.13 -6.24
C LEU A 197 -4.32 -9.85 -5.72
N ALA A 198 -5.48 -9.64 -6.35
CA ALA A 198 -6.73 -10.26 -5.93
C ALA A 198 -7.54 -10.86 -7.09
N GLY A 199 -8.14 -12.04 -6.87
CA GLY A 199 -9.07 -12.60 -7.85
C GLY A 199 -10.34 -11.75 -7.96
N ARG A 200 -11.03 -11.58 -6.83
CA ARG A 200 -12.22 -10.74 -6.68
C ARG A 200 -12.04 -9.75 -5.53
N SER A 201 -12.53 -8.51 -5.72
CA SER A 201 -12.63 -7.52 -4.65
C SER A 201 -13.98 -6.83 -4.60
N ALA A 202 -14.63 -6.91 -3.44
CA ALA A 202 -15.73 -6.04 -3.02
C ALA A 202 -15.31 -5.00 -1.96
N GLY A 203 -14.07 -5.10 -1.46
CA GLY A 203 -13.48 -4.13 -0.54
C GLY A 203 -12.67 -3.06 -1.25
N THR A 204 -11.80 -2.40 -0.49
CA THR A 204 -10.89 -1.35 -0.99
C THR A 204 -9.48 -1.91 -1.23
N VAL A 205 -9.01 -1.79 -2.48
CA VAL A 205 -7.61 -1.96 -2.85
C VAL A 205 -7.03 -0.58 -3.15
N ARG A 206 -5.93 -0.20 -2.51
CA ARG A 206 -5.33 1.12 -2.73
C ARG A 206 -3.83 1.15 -2.61
N ASP A 207 -3.18 2.10 -3.29
CA ASP A 207 -1.75 2.33 -3.15
C ASP A 207 -0.94 1.03 -3.39
N SER A 208 -1.37 0.17 -4.33
CA SER A 208 -0.84 -1.19 -4.49
C SER A 208 -0.40 -1.47 -5.92
N VAL A 209 0.61 -2.32 -6.09
CA VAL A 209 1.22 -2.62 -7.38
C VAL A 209 1.31 -4.13 -7.59
N SER A 210 1.01 -4.56 -8.80
CA SER A 210 1.25 -5.94 -9.25
C SER A 210 2.17 -5.97 -10.46
N ALA A 211 3.30 -6.64 -10.32
CA ALA A 211 4.22 -7.02 -11.39
C ALA A 211 4.12 -8.52 -11.71
N ALA A 212 3.06 -9.20 -11.25
CA ALA A 212 2.84 -10.61 -11.53
C ALA A 212 2.53 -10.84 -13.01
N GLU A 213 3.06 -11.92 -13.58
CA GLU A 213 2.69 -12.43 -14.89
C GLU A 213 1.44 -13.30 -14.77
N LEU A 214 0.43 -13.04 -15.60
CA LEU A 214 -0.88 -13.70 -15.53
C LEU A 214 -1.17 -14.51 -16.79
N ALA A 215 -1.62 -15.74 -16.59
CA ALA A 215 -2.12 -16.59 -17.65
C ALA A 215 -3.46 -17.24 -17.26
N ALA A 216 -4.44 -17.15 -18.16
CA ALA A 216 -5.62 -18.03 -18.11
C ALA A 216 -5.19 -19.48 -18.37
N ASP A 217 -5.81 -20.45 -17.69
CA ASP A 217 -5.83 -21.81 -18.21
C ASP A 217 -6.74 -21.89 -19.45
N ASP A 218 -6.26 -22.56 -20.49
CA ASP A 218 -6.79 -22.56 -21.86
C ASP A 218 -8.14 -23.32 -21.97
N GLU A 219 -8.60 -23.96 -20.89
CA GLU A 219 -9.80 -24.79 -20.89
C GLU A 219 -11.12 -24.01 -20.69
N ASN A 220 -11.10 -22.79 -20.11
CA ASN A 220 -12.31 -22.12 -19.64
C ASN A 220 -12.65 -20.76 -20.29
N ARG A 221 -13.87 -20.68 -20.86
CA ARG A 221 -14.35 -19.56 -21.72
C ARG A 221 -14.87 -18.33 -20.97
N ARG A 222 -14.66 -18.27 -19.65
CA ARG A 222 -15.29 -17.27 -18.76
C ARG A 222 -14.28 -16.46 -17.94
N SER A 223 -13.00 -16.52 -18.30
CA SER A 223 -11.93 -15.85 -17.58
C SER A 223 -12.09 -14.32 -17.58
N PHE A 224 -12.13 -13.71 -16.40
CA PHE A 224 -11.89 -12.28 -16.20
C PHE A 224 -10.49 -12.14 -15.64
N ILE A 225 -9.59 -11.47 -16.37
CA ILE A 225 -8.19 -11.38 -15.99
C ILE A 225 -7.77 -9.92 -15.96
N GLY A 226 -7.26 -9.48 -14.81
CA GLY A 226 -6.72 -8.14 -14.62
C GLY A 226 -5.36 -8.20 -13.97
N GLY A 227 -4.37 -7.45 -14.46
CA GLY A 227 -3.00 -7.51 -13.90
C GLY A 227 -2.93 -7.23 -12.39
N LEU A 228 -3.87 -6.45 -11.83
CA LEU A 228 -4.02 -6.24 -10.38
C LEU A 228 -5.21 -7.02 -9.80
N VAL A 229 -6.42 -6.82 -10.35
CA VAL A 229 -7.65 -7.46 -9.85
C VAL A 229 -8.46 -8.09 -10.98
N GLY A 230 -8.88 -9.35 -10.84
CA GLY A 230 -9.72 -10.02 -11.84
C GLY A 230 -11.10 -9.37 -11.99
N LEU A 231 -11.82 -9.23 -10.87
CA LEU A 231 -13.16 -8.62 -10.81
C LEU A 231 -13.28 -7.67 -9.62
N VAL A 232 -13.77 -6.46 -9.87
CA VAL A 232 -14.20 -5.52 -8.82
C VAL A 232 -15.73 -5.42 -8.85
N GLU A 233 -16.37 -5.67 -7.71
CA GLU A 233 -17.83 -5.69 -7.52
C GLU A 233 -18.19 -4.84 -6.30
N ASP A 234 -18.82 -3.69 -6.49
CA ASP A 234 -19.17 -2.71 -5.43
C ASP A 234 -17.98 -2.11 -4.62
N GLY A 235 -16.76 -2.63 -4.78
CA GLY A 235 -15.54 -2.15 -4.14
C GLY A 235 -14.80 -1.03 -4.89
N SER A 236 -13.58 -0.71 -4.44
CA SER A 236 -12.73 0.31 -5.09
C SER A 236 -11.30 -0.15 -5.34
N VAL A 237 -10.72 0.35 -6.44
CA VAL A 237 -9.30 0.25 -6.77
C VAL A 237 -8.76 1.66 -7.00
N GLU A 238 -7.87 2.14 -6.14
CA GLU A 238 -7.41 3.52 -6.16
C GLU A 238 -5.90 3.61 -6.13
N ARG A 239 -5.30 4.55 -6.87
CA ARG A 239 -3.86 4.83 -6.80
C ARG A 239 -3.03 3.54 -6.90
N SER A 240 -3.36 2.70 -7.86
CA SER A 240 -2.78 1.37 -7.97
C SER A 240 -2.29 1.10 -9.39
N ALA A 241 -1.37 0.15 -9.53
CA ALA A 241 -0.71 -0.11 -10.80
C ALA A 241 -0.57 -1.60 -11.12
N ALA A 242 -0.50 -1.92 -12.41
CA ALA A 242 -0.14 -3.24 -12.90
C ALA A 242 0.89 -3.15 -14.04
N THR A 243 1.95 -3.95 -13.94
CA THR A 243 3.09 -3.90 -14.86
C THR A 243 3.46 -5.24 -15.48
N GLY A 244 3.00 -6.36 -14.91
CA GLY A 244 3.26 -7.70 -15.43
C GLY A 244 2.27 -8.11 -16.52
N ASP A 245 2.75 -8.86 -17.50
CA ASP A 245 2.01 -9.19 -18.72
C ASP A 245 0.75 -10.03 -18.43
N VAL A 246 -0.31 -9.78 -19.22
CA VAL A 246 -1.61 -10.40 -19.02
C VAL A 246 -2.06 -11.14 -20.27
N THR A 247 -2.22 -12.47 -20.15
CA THR A 247 -2.81 -13.31 -21.20
C THR A 247 -4.14 -13.88 -20.74
N GLY A 248 -5.22 -13.65 -21.51
CA GLY A 248 -6.55 -14.14 -21.14
C GLY A 248 -7.51 -14.33 -22.30
N ILE A 249 -8.68 -14.94 -22.01
CA ILE A 249 -9.65 -15.33 -23.04
C ILE A 249 -10.78 -14.29 -23.19
N ARG A 250 -11.58 -14.06 -22.14
CA ARG A 250 -12.88 -13.36 -22.26
C ARG A 250 -12.83 -11.87 -21.97
N ALA A 251 -12.61 -11.45 -20.73
CA ALA A 251 -12.47 -10.03 -20.39
C ALA A 251 -11.09 -9.81 -19.80
N VAL A 252 -10.22 -9.17 -20.56
CA VAL A 252 -8.80 -9.04 -20.21
C VAL A 252 -8.43 -7.57 -20.12
N GLY A 253 -7.94 -7.16 -18.96
CA GLY A 253 -7.49 -5.80 -18.69
C GLY A 253 -6.07 -5.78 -18.16
N GLY A 254 -5.29 -4.77 -18.51
CA GLY A 254 -3.94 -4.61 -17.93
C GLY A 254 -3.98 -4.36 -16.42
N LEU A 255 -4.98 -3.64 -15.90
CA LEU A 255 -5.17 -3.41 -14.45
C LEU A 255 -6.30 -4.25 -13.87
N VAL A 256 -7.50 -4.16 -14.45
CA VAL A 256 -8.71 -4.83 -13.94
C VAL A 256 -9.41 -5.62 -15.04
N GLY A 257 -9.78 -6.87 -14.80
CA GLY A 257 -10.54 -7.65 -15.79
C GLY A 257 -11.92 -7.05 -16.02
N VAL A 258 -12.73 -6.95 -14.95
CA VAL A 258 -14.07 -6.37 -14.98
C VAL A 258 -14.32 -5.42 -13.81
N VAL A 259 -14.90 -4.26 -14.09
CA VAL A 259 -15.40 -3.29 -13.09
C VAL A 259 -16.93 -3.31 -13.14
N SER A 260 -17.60 -3.72 -12.05
CA SER A 260 -19.04 -4.01 -12.07
C SER A 260 -19.86 -3.29 -11.00
N TYR A 261 -21.15 -3.09 -11.29
CA TYR A 261 -22.12 -2.45 -10.38
C TYR A 261 -21.68 -1.07 -9.89
N ASP A 262 -21.61 -0.84 -8.57
CA ASP A 262 -21.19 0.44 -8.00
C ASP A 262 -19.66 0.53 -7.83
N ALA A 263 -18.89 -0.41 -8.39
CA ALA A 263 -17.44 -0.40 -8.31
C ALA A 263 -16.80 0.83 -8.98
N TYR A 264 -15.68 1.26 -8.40
CA TYR A 264 -14.95 2.44 -8.86
C TYR A 264 -13.44 2.19 -8.95
N VAL A 265 -12.85 2.55 -10.08
CA VAL A 265 -11.39 2.56 -10.27
C VAL A 265 -10.94 3.99 -10.52
N SER A 266 -9.94 4.47 -9.79
CA SER A 266 -9.37 5.78 -10.08
C SER A 266 -7.89 5.92 -9.84
N ASP A 267 -7.34 6.94 -10.49
CA ASP A 267 -5.96 7.36 -10.32
C ASP A 267 -4.99 6.19 -10.45
N SER A 268 -5.27 5.28 -11.38
CA SER A 268 -4.56 4.01 -11.49
C SER A 268 -4.03 3.82 -12.91
N TYR A 269 -3.05 2.93 -13.08
CA TYR A 269 -2.47 2.74 -14.41
C TYR A 269 -2.04 1.30 -14.71
N ALA A 270 -1.97 0.99 -16.00
CA ALA A 270 -1.43 -0.28 -16.49
C ALA A 270 -0.33 -0.04 -17.51
N THR A 271 0.81 -0.69 -17.34
CA THR A 271 1.89 -0.73 -18.33
C THR A 271 2.10 -2.11 -18.93
N ALA A 272 1.33 -3.11 -18.45
CA ALA A 272 1.38 -4.49 -18.90
C ALA A 272 1.02 -4.65 -20.38
N ASP A 273 1.72 -5.53 -21.09
CA ASP A 273 1.26 -5.99 -22.40
C ASP A 273 0.07 -6.93 -22.19
N VAL A 274 -0.99 -6.72 -22.98
CA VAL A 274 -2.26 -7.45 -22.84
C VAL A 274 -2.54 -8.25 -24.10
N TYR A 275 -2.66 -9.56 -23.95
CA TYR A 275 -2.97 -10.48 -25.05
C TYR A 275 -4.28 -11.25 -24.84
N GLY A 276 -5.25 -10.99 -25.72
CA GLY A 276 -6.49 -11.75 -25.81
C GLY A 276 -6.38 -12.97 -26.71
N VAL A 277 -6.41 -14.18 -26.14
CA VAL A 277 -6.32 -15.43 -26.92
C VAL A 277 -7.61 -15.71 -27.69
N ASP A 278 -7.47 -16.32 -28.88
CA ASP A 278 -8.62 -16.87 -29.59
C ASP A 278 -8.91 -18.29 -29.09
N HIS A 279 -10.17 -18.56 -28.74
CA HIS A 279 -10.58 -19.93 -28.50
C HIS A 279 -11.24 -20.50 -29.77
N GLU A 280 -10.57 -21.44 -30.44
CA GLU A 280 -10.98 -22.02 -31.74
C GLU A 280 -12.38 -22.67 -31.70
N ASP A 281 -12.82 -23.11 -30.53
CA ASP A 281 -14.13 -23.77 -30.31
C ASP A 281 -15.21 -22.82 -29.76
N SER A 282 -15.03 -21.50 -29.91
CA SER A 282 -16.08 -20.50 -29.69
C SER A 282 -17.13 -20.60 -30.81
N GLY A 283 -17.81 -21.74 -30.87
CA GLY A 283 -18.99 -21.92 -31.69
C GLY A 283 -19.93 -20.76 -31.42
N TYR A 284 -20.18 -19.98 -32.47
CA TYR A 284 -21.08 -18.85 -32.59
C TYR A 284 -22.38 -19.04 -31.78
N TYR A 285 -22.37 -18.67 -30.50
CA TYR A 285 -23.58 -18.53 -29.68
C TYR A 285 -24.06 -17.09 -29.85
N PHE A 286 -25.13 -16.93 -30.64
CA PHE A 286 -25.84 -15.67 -30.76
C PHE A 286 -26.51 -15.33 -29.43
N GLY A 287 -25.87 -14.48 -28.64
CA GLY A 287 -26.43 -13.82 -27.46
C GLY A 287 -25.64 -12.55 -27.17
N TRP A 288 -26.30 -11.51 -26.66
CA TRP A 288 -25.71 -10.20 -26.38
C TRP A 288 -24.83 -10.19 -25.12
N GLU A 289 -24.28 -11.34 -24.73
CA GLU A 289 -23.60 -11.59 -23.45
C GLU A 289 -22.28 -12.37 -23.63
N ASP A 290 -21.71 -12.44 -24.85
CA ASP A 290 -20.41 -13.08 -25.12
C ASP A 290 -19.46 -12.09 -25.81
N SER A 291 -19.20 -10.96 -25.17
CA SER A 291 -18.17 -10.02 -25.61
C SER A 291 -16.81 -10.53 -25.10
N PHE A 292 -16.01 -11.10 -26.02
CA PHE A 292 -14.57 -11.27 -25.82
C PHE A 292 -13.97 -9.87 -25.99
N THR A 293 -13.51 -9.27 -24.91
CA THR A 293 -13.06 -7.89 -24.86
C THR A 293 -11.69 -7.78 -24.20
N VAL A 294 -10.84 -6.96 -24.79
CA VAL A 294 -9.50 -6.69 -24.26
C VAL A 294 -9.29 -5.18 -24.22
N GLY A 295 -8.81 -4.67 -23.10
CA GLY A 295 -8.43 -3.27 -22.95
C GLY A 295 -7.09 -3.13 -22.26
N GLY A 296 -6.35 -2.08 -22.58
CA GLY A 296 -5.07 -1.81 -21.93
C GLY A 296 -5.21 -1.55 -20.43
N LEU A 297 -6.30 -0.92 -19.97
CA LEU A 297 -6.58 -0.70 -18.55
C LEU A 297 -7.61 -1.69 -18.00
N ALA A 298 -8.76 -1.83 -18.66
CA ALA A 298 -9.79 -2.78 -18.23
C ALA A 298 -10.47 -3.56 -19.36
N GLY A 299 -10.78 -4.82 -19.12
CA GLY A 299 -11.47 -5.68 -20.08
C GLY A 299 -12.91 -5.24 -20.33
N ALA A 300 -13.67 -4.99 -19.26
CA ALA A 300 -15.04 -4.46 -19.32
C ALA A 300 -15.37 -3.55 -18.14
N VAL A 301 -16.12 -2.48 -18.39
CA VAL A 301 -16.53 -1.51 -17.38
C VAL A 301 -18.05 -1.32 -17.38
N ASP A 302 -18.74 -1.90 -16.40
CA ASP A 302 -20.14 -1.61 -16.05
C ASP A 302 -20.24 -0.57 -14.92
N GLY A 303 -19.26 -0.55 -14.01
CA GLY A 303 -19.12 0.48 -12.99
C GLY A 303 -18.51 1.78 -13.54
N SER A 304 -17.57 2.36 -12.80
CA SER A 304 -16.92 3.62 -13.19
C SER A 304 -15.40 3.59 -13.12
N VAL A 305 -14.77 4.21 -14.11
CA VAL A 305 -13.32 4.44 -14.14
C VAL A 305 -13.05 5.92 -14.31
N ALA A 306 -12.10 6.48 -13.55
CA ALA A 306 -11.70 7.87 -13.65
C ALA A 306 -10.18 8.05 -13.61
N THR A 307 -9.67 9.13 -14.21
CA THR A 307 -8.29 9.63 -14.01
C THR A 307 -7.21 8.55 -14.09
N SER A 308 -7.36 7.61 -15.02
CA SER A 308 -6.53 6.41 -15.13
C SER A 308 -5.97 6.26 -16.54
N PHE A 309 -4.89 5.50 -16.70
CA PHE A 309 -4.27 5.36 -18.03
C PHE A 309 -3.61 4.01 -18.33
N SER A 310 -3.47 3.69 -19.62
CA SER A 310 -2.76 2.49 -20.10
C SER A 310 -1.67 2.82 -21.11
N THR A 311 -0.58 2.06 -21.07
CA THR A 311 0.60 2.29 -21.92
C THR A 311 1.22 1.03 -22.52
N GLY A 312 0.70 -0.17 -22.21
CA GLY A 312 1.19 -1.43 -22.78
C GLY A 312 0.62 -1.73 -24.16
N GLU A 313 1.26 -2.67 -24.87
CA GLU A 313 0.74 -3.18 -26.15
C GLU A 313 -0.57 -3.93 -25.92
N VAL A 314 -1.59 -3.68 -26.76
CA VAL A 314 -2.87 -4.39 -26.67
C VAL A 314 -3.11 -5.20 -27.93
N THR A 315 -3.01 -6.51 -27.80
CA THR A 315 -3.22 -7.45 -28.91
C THR A 315 -4.32 -8.45 -28.59
N GLY A 316 -4.93 -8.98 -29.63
CA GLY A 316 -5.94 -10.02 -29.45
C GLY A 316 -6.56 -10.42 -30.77
N THR A 317 -7.53 -11.32 -30.68
CA THR A 317 -8.19 -11.88 -31.86
C THR A 317 -9.62 -11.39 -32.04
N ARG A 318 -10.22 -10.79 -30.99
CA ARG A 318 -11.59 -10.26 -30.96
C ARG A 318 -11.66 -8.99 -30.10
N ARG A 319 -12.34 -7.96 -30.62
CA ARG A 319 -12.68 -6.66 -29.97
C ARG A 319 -11.70 -6.21 -28.88
N TYR A 320 -10.58 -5.64 -29.30
CA TYR A 320 -9.54 -5.13 -28.42
C TYR A 320 -9.21 -3.67 -28.78
N HIS A 321 -8.95 -2.83 -27.77
CA HIS A 321 -8.72 -1.39 -27.92
C HIS A 321 -7.69 -0.89 -26.91
N GLY A 322 -7.20 0.34 -27.11
CA GLY A 322 -6.10 0.89 -26.32
C GLY A 322 -6.37 1.03 -24.83
N LEU A 323 -7.61 1.33 -24.41
CA LEU A 323 -7.95 1.61 -23.01
C LEU A 323 -8.91 0.60 -22.39
N PHE A 324 -10.08 0.41 -23.00
CA PHE A 324 -11.12 -0.50 -22.53
C PHE A 324 -11.60 -1.41 -23.64
N GLY A 325 -11.89 -2.66 -23.29
CA GLY A 325 -12.59 -3.55 -24.20
C GLY A 325 -14.05 -3.10 -24.45
N GLU A 326 -14.77 -2.76 -23.37
CA GLU A 326 -16.09 -2.10 -23.38
C GLU A 326 -16.27 -1.24 -22.12
N HIS A 327 -17.12 -0.21 -22.18
CA HIS A 327 -17.35 0.66 -21.02
C HIS A 327 -18.76 1.29 -20.97
N LYS A 328 -19.17 1.70 -19.76
CA LYS A 328 -20.38 2.49 -19.51
C LYS A 328 -20.11 3.89 -18.96
N ARG A 329 -19.25 4.02 -17.94
CA ARG A 329 -18.90 5.31 -17.33
C ARG A 329 -17.40 5.47 -17.22
N VAL A 330 -16.86 6.36 -18.03
CA VAL A 330 -15.46 6.78 -17.99
C VAL A 330 -15.41 8.28 -17.67
N VAL A 331 -14.37 8.71 -16.97
CA VAL A 331 -14.08 10.11 -16.74
C VAL A 331 -12.58 10.35 -16.94
N ASP A 332 -12.22 11.32 -17.78
CA ASP A 332 -10.87 11.86 -17.91
C ASP A 332 -9.73 10.83 -17.89
N SER A 333 -9.83 9.79 -18.73
CA SER A 333 -8.86 8.69 -18.78
C SER A 333 -8.09 8.65 -20.10
N TYR A 334 -6.89 8.09 -20.10
CA TYR A 334 -5.92 8.25 -21.19
C TYR A 334 -5.34 6.92 -21.67
N TRP A 335 -4.93 6.83 -22.93
CA TRP A 335 -4.10 5.70 -23.38
C TRP A 335 -3.07 6.13 -24.41
N ASP A 336 -1.98 5.37 -24.47
CA ASP A 336 -0.93 5.59 -25.46
C ASP A 336 -1.30 4.93 -26.80
N VAL A 337 -1.55 5.73 -27.83
CA VAL A 337 -1.96 5.24 -29.16
C VAL A 337 -0.81 4.57 -29.91
N ASP A 338 0.43 4.96 -29.63
CA ASP A 338 1.62 4.41 -30.29
C ASP A 338 2.00 3.08 -29.66
N ALA A 339 2.03 3.02 -28.33
CA ALA A 339 2.40 1.82 -27.58
C ALA A 339 1.30 0.74 -27.66
N SER A 340 0.03 1.11 -27.47
CA SER A 340 -1.07 0.15 -27.58
C SER A 340 -1.28 -0.35 -29.01
N GLY A 341 -0.88 0.44 -30.01
CA GLY A 341 -1.15 0.18 -31.43
C GLY A 341 -2.58 0.54 -31.86
N HIS A 342 -3.33 1.30 -31.04
CA HIS A 342 -4.75 1.62 -31.28
C HIS A 342 -5.06 3.13 -31.22
N GLU A 343 -5.61 3.65 -32.32
CA GLU A 343 -6.17 5.02 -32.36
C GLU A 343 -7.47 5.15 -31.55
N GLN A 344 -8.14 4.05 -31.20
CA GLN A 344 -9.39 4.03 -30.43
C GLN A 344 -9.16 3.43 -29.04
N GLY A 345 -9.69 4.10 -28.02
CA GLY A 345 -9.63 3.64 -26.64
C GLY A 345 -10.68 2.57 -26.30
N SER A 346 -11.78 2.49 -27.07
CA SER A 346 -12.87 1.51 -26.91
C SER A 346 -13.70 1.43 -28.20
N LEU A 347 -14.63 0.47 -28.30
CA LEU A 347 -15.54 0.25 -29.45
C LEU A 347 -16.41 1.44 -29.81
N ASP A 348 -16.91 2.15 -28.80
CA ASP A 348 -17.73 3.33 -28.94
C ASP A 348 -16.92 4.51 -28.39
N SER A 349 -16.81 5.59 -29.17
CA SER A 349 -16.07 6.78 -28.78
C SER A 349 -16.89 7.60 -27.78
N ASP A 350 -16.42 7.67 -26.54
CA ASP A 350 -16.90 8.62 -25.52
C ASP A 350 -15.97 9.85 -25.47
N ASP A 351 -16.51 11.01 -25.14
CA ASP A 351 -15.76 12.29 -25.11
C ASP A 351 -14.84 12.40 -23.87
N ASP A 352 -15.04 11.53 -22.87
CA ASP A 352 -14.33 11.54 -21.58
C ASP A 352 -13.09 10.61 -21.55
N MET A 353 -12.57 10.22 -22.71
CA MET A 353 -11.33 9.45 -22.87
C MET A 353 -10.46 10.00 -24.00
N THR A 354 -9.15 10.09 -23.78
CA THR A 354 -8.21 10.75 -24.69
C THR A 354 -7.02 9.86 -25.05
N GLY A 355 -6.87 9.56 -26.35
CA GLY A 355 -5.68 8.90 -26.88
C GLY A 355 -4.59 9.91 -27.14
N LEU A 356 -3.39 9.63 -26.63
CA LEU A 356 -2.20 10.48 -26.76
C LEU A 356 -1.04 9.66 -27.31
N THR A 357 -0.09 10.31 -27.98
CA THR A 357 1.16 9.67 -28.41
C THR A 357 2.07 9.37 -27.23
N THR A 358 3.04 8.47 -27.40
CA THR A 358 4.05 8.20 -26.36
C THR A 358 4.80 9.46 -25.94
N ALA A 359 5.11 10.34 -26.91
CA ALA A 359 5.78 11.59 -26.62
C ALA A 359 4.92 12.54 -25.75
N GLU A 360 3.60 12.55 -25.94
CA GLU A 360 2.69 13.38 -25.16
C GLU A 360 2.46 12.84 -23.73
N MET A 361 2.55 11.52 -23.54
CA MET A 361 2.34 10.84 -22.26
C MET A 361 3.62 10.64 -21.43
N THR A 362 4.79 11.03 -21.93
CA THR A 362 6.07 10.78 -21.23
C THR A 362 6.77 12.08 -20.84
N GLY A 363 7.70 11.97 -19.89
CA GLY A 363 8.52 13.09 -19.46
C GLY A 363 7.71 14.25 -18.84
N PRO A 364 8.22 15.48 -18.93
CA PRO A 364 7.51 16.68 -18.50
C PRO A 364 6.21 16.95 -19.28
N ASP A 365 6.14 16.52 -20.54
CA ASP A 365 5.00 16.78 -21.44
C ASP A 365 3.73 16.06 -20.94
N ALA A 366 3.87 14.95 -20.22
CA ALA A 366 2.75 14.22 -19.61
C ALA A 366 1.85 15.13 -18.75
N ALA A 367 2.43 16.02 -17.95
CA ALA A 367 1.67 16.92 -17.09
C ALA A 367 0.90 18.00 -17.87
N GLU A 368 1.33 18.33 -19.08
CA GLU A 368 0.67 19.30 -19.95
C GLU A 368 -0.46 18.67 -20.77
N ASN A 369 -0.36 17.36 -21.08
CA ASN A 369 -1.32 16.66 -21.93
C ASN A 369 -2.34 15.85 -21.13
N MET A 370 -1.97 15.32 -19.97
CA MET A 370 -2.82 14.50 -19.09
C MET A 370 -3.36 15.34 -17.92
N VAL A 371 -3.90 16.51 -18.23
CA VAL A 371 -4.22 17.57 -17.25
C VAL A 371 -5.24 17.21 -16.17
N ALA A 372 -5.99 16.11 -16.35
CA ALA A 372 -6.92 15.64 -15.34
C ALA A 372 -6.27 14.78 -14.26
N LEU A 373 -5.06 14.27 -14.49
CA LEU A 373 -4.29 13.60 -13.47
C LEU A 373 -3.77 14.60 -12.43
N ASP A 374 -3.84 14.23 -11.16
CA ASP A 374 -3.28 15.03 -10.07
C ASP A 374 -1.77 14.77 -9.93
N PHE A 375 -0.96 15.62 -10.58
CA PHE A 375 0.50 15.60 -10.49
C PHE A 375 1.07 16.24 -9.21
N ASP A 376 0.24 16.89 -8.41
CA ASP A 376 0.67 17.52 -7.15
C ASP A 376 0.71 16.49 -6.03
N SER A 377 -0.31 15.61 -5.96
CA SER A 377 -0.49 14.70 -4.83
C SER A 377 -0.52 13.21 -5.17
N VAL A 378 -0.88 12.82 -6.40
CA VAL A 378 -1.07 11.41 -6.76
C VAL A 378 0.01 10.88 -7.69
N PHE A 379 0.19 11.53 -8.84
CA PHE A 379 1.17 11.13 -9.85
C PHE A 379 2.42 12.00 -9.77
N LYS A 380 3.53 11.49 -10.30
CA LYS A 380 4.75 12.25 -10.55
C LYS A 380 5.26 11.92 -11.95
N THR A 381 5.62 12.95 -12.70
CA THR A 381 6.29 12.79 -14.00
C THR A 381 7.69 12.23 -13.79
N THR A 382 8.14 11.43 -14.75
CA THR A 382 9.53 10.95 -14.83
C THR A 382 10.30 11.79 -15.85
N SER A 383 11.61 11.56 -16.01
CA SER A 383 12.44 12.32 -16.95
C SER A 383 12.09 12.04 -18.42
N ASP A 384 11.78 10.78 -18.71
CA ASP A 384 11.69 10.21 -20.06
C ASP A 384 10.70 9.03 -20.16
N GLY A 385 10.08 8.63 -19.06
CA GLY A 385 9.06 7.58 -19.03
C GLY A 385 7.67 8.13 -18.76
N TYR A 386 6.72 7.24 -18.50
CA TYR A 386 5.36 7.60 -18.12
C TYR A 386 5.30 8.13 -16.68
N PRO A 387 4.21 8.83 -16.30
CA PRO A 387 3.90 9.10 -14.90
C PRO A 387 3.85 7.82 -14.06
N ILE A 388 4.26 7.92 -12.81
CA ILE A 388 4.17 6.86 -11.80
C ILE A 388 3.43 7.39 -10.58
N LEU A 389 2.95 6.51 -9.70
CA LEU A 389 2.34 6.95 -8.46
C LEU A 389 3.42 7.49 -7.52
N ARG A 390 3.09 8.56 -6.80
CA ARG A 390 3.93 9.08 -5.72
C ARG A 390 4.06 8.08 -4.58
N ALA A 391 3.07 7.21 -4.39
CA ALA A 391 3.09 6.15 -3.39
C ALA A 391 4.16 5.08 -3.66
N GLU A 392 4.62 4.94 -4.90
CA GLU A 392 5.70 4.01 -5.29
C GLU A 392 7.11 4.58 -5.02
N LEU A 393 7.20 5.85 -4.64
CA LEU A 393 8.48 6.52 -4.43
C LEU A 393 8.86 6.52 -2.96
N GLU A 394 10.14 6.25 -2.70
CA GLU A 394 10.72 6.37 -1.37
C GLU A 394 10.37 7.74 -0.77
N PRO A 395 9.72 7.79 0.40
CA PRO A 395 9.36 9.04 1.04
C PRO A 395 10.62 9.84 1.39
N ALA A 396 10.45 11.13 1.65
CA ALA A 396 11.58 11.98 2.03
C ALA A 396 12.24 11.47 3.32
N GLU A 397 13.54 11.19 3.25
CA GLU A 397 14.33 10.66 4.36
C GLU A 397 15.53 11.58 4.58
N PHE A 398 15.66 12.19 5.75
CA PHE A 398 16.65 13.22 6.03
C PHE A 398 17.81 12.64 6.83
N ARG A 399 19.01 12.61 6.25
CA ARG A 399 20.22 12.12 6.91
C ARG A 399 21.20 13.23 7.20
N VAL A 400 21.79 13.19 8.40
CA VAL A 400 22.96 14.03 8.73
C VAL A 400 24.19 13.41 8.08
N THR A 401 24.74 14.07 7.06
CA THR A 401 25.85 13.55 6.24
C THR A 401 27.22 14.09 6.64
N ASP A 402 27.26 15.24 7.30
CA ASP A 402 28.47 15.86 7.82
C ASP A 402 28.14 16.65 9.08
N LEU A 403 29.06 16.65 10.04
CA LEU A 403 28.94 17.38 11.29
C LEU A 403 30.31 17.97 11.65
N ASP A 404 30.38 19.30 11.63
CA ASP A 404 31.56 20.09 11.96
C ASP A 404 31.25 20.99 13.15
N GLY A 405 32.16 21.05 14.12
CA GLY A 405 31.93 21.82 15.33
C GLY A 405 33.21 21.96 16.16
N PRO A 406 33.16 22.76 17.23
CA PRO A 406 34.32 22.95 18.08
C PRO A 406 34.67 21.66 18.84
N ASP A 407 35.94 21.29 18.83
CA ASP A 407 36.47 20.24 19.72
C ASP A 407 36.59 20.75 21.18
N ALA A 408 36.80 22.07 21.36
CA ALA A 408 36.93 22.70 22.66
C ALA A 408 36.40 24.14 22.67
N LEU A 409 35.90 24.59 23.83
CA LEU A 409 35.42 25.96 24.09
C LEU A 409 35.82 26.44 25.49
N GLU A 410 35.97 27.75 25.67
CA GLU A 410 36.06 28.36 27.00
C GLU A 410 34.67 28.67 27.57
N VAL A 411 34.51 28.65 28.90
CA VAL A 411 33.22 29.03 29.53
C VAL A 411 32.83 30.47 29.12
N GLY A 412 31.63 30.61 28.57
CA GLY A 412 31.10 31.86 28.02
C GLY A 412 31.43 32.10 26.55
N GLU A 413 32.23 31.24 25.91
CA GLU A 413 32.49 31.27 24.47
C GLU A 413 31.29 30.72 23.68
N THR A 414 31.05 31.30 22.50
CA THR A 414 30.06 30.81 21.54
C THR A 414 30.76 30.36 20.27
N ALA A 415 30.40 29.18 19.78
CA ALA A 415 30.90 28.65 18.52
C ALA A 415 29.78 28.05 17.67
N ALA A 416 30.05 27.92 16.38
CA ALA A 416 29.11 27.36 15.43
C ALA A 416 29.29 25.83 15.34
N VAL A 417 28.18 25.11 15.46
CA VAL A 417 28.05 23.71 15.03
C VAL A 417 27.34 23.71 13.67
N ARG A 418 27.98 23.12 12.67
CA ARG A 418 27.46 23.02 11.31
C ARG A 418 27.12 21.58 11.00
N ALA A 419 25.91 21.35 10.50
CA ALA A 419 25.48 20.03 10.07
C ALA A 419 24.95 20.09 8.65
N THR A 420 25.45 19.21 7.79
CA THR A 420 24.95 19.05 6.42
C THR A 420 23.89 17.95 6.40
N ILE A 421 22.66 18.35 6.10
CA ILE A 421 21.51 17.45 6.01
C ILE A 421 21.23 17.19 4.55
N LYS A 422 21.03 15.92 4.17
CA LYS A 422 20.66 15.50 2.82
C LYS A 422 19.33 14.76 2.88
N ASN A 423 18.42 15.06 1.95
CA ASN A 423 17.29 14.19 1.68
C ASN A 423 17.76 13.03 0.77
N VAL A 424 17.73 11.80 1.27
CA VAL A 424 18.08 10.58 0.53
C VAL A 424 16.85 9.87 -0.06
N GLY A 425 15.65 10.35 0.26
CA GLY A 425 14.39 9.89 -0.31
C GLY A 425 14.14 10.43 -1.72
N ALA A 426 13.11 9.88 -2.37
CA ALA A 426 12.73 10.21 -3.75
C ALA A 426 11.64 11.30 -3.84
N LEU A 427 11.09 11.74 -2.71
CA LEU A 427 10.12 12.83 -2.60
C LEU A 427 10.69 14.05 -1.87
N GLU A 428 10.18 15.23 -2.19
CA GLU A 428 10.41 16.43 -1.37
C GLU A 428 9.72 16.24 -0.01
N GLY A 429 10.38 16.67 1.06
CA GLY A 429 9.81 16.65 2.39
C GLY A 429 10.21 17.86 3.20
N THR A 430 9.56 18.02 4.35
CA THR A 430 9.92 19.02 5.36
C THR A 430 10.17 18.31 6.67
N GLN A 431 11.33 18.56 7.27
CA GLN A 431 11.77 17.93 8.51
C GLN A 431 12.24 18.99 9.50
N ASN A 432 11.90 18.81 10.78
CA ASN A 432 12.55 19.56 11.85
C ASN A 432 13.92 18.94 12.16
N VAL A 433 14.95 19.77 12.10
CA VAL A 433 16.31 19.43 12.49
C VAL A 433 16.61 20.11 13.82
N SER A 434 17.02 19.32 14.81
CA SER A 434 17.29 19.81 16.16
C SER A 434 18.75 19.63 16.54
N LEU A 435 19.28 20.61 17.27
CA LEU A 435 20.56 20.51 17.98
C LEU A 435 20.25 20.27 19.47
N ARG A 436 20.87 19.24 20.02
CA ARG A 436 20.84 18.87 21.43
C ARG A 436 22.23 18.99 22.04
N LEU A 437 22.29 19.38 23.31
CA LEU A 437 23.51 19.35 24.11
C LEU A 437 23.24 18.48 25.35
N GLY A 438 23.85 17.29 25.40
CA GLY A 438 23.41 16.26 26.34
C GLY A 438 21.98 15.82 26.04
N ASP A 439 21.11 15.79 27.07
CA ASP A 439 19.72 15.34 26.93
C ASP A 439 18.74 16.46 26.51
N GLU A 440 19.15 17.73 26.56
CA GLU A 440 18.27 18.88 26.30
C GLU A 440 18.35 19.36 24.84
N THR A 441 17.19 19.63 24.24
CA THR A 441 17.10 20.27 22.92
C THR A 441 17.33 21.77 23.07
N GLU A 442 18.39 22.27 22.44
CA GLU A 442 18.81 23.68 22.51
C GLU A 442 18.16 24.51 21.40
N GLN A 443 18.19 24.00 20.17
CA GLN A 443 17.69 24.70 18.99
C GLN A 443 17.00 23.73 18.04
N SER A 444 16.02 24.22 17.29
CA SER A 444 15.34 23.47 16.23
C SER A 444 14.99 24.39 15.08
N THR A 445 15.12 23.90 13.86
CA THR A 445 14.68 24.59 12.65
C THR A 445 13.97 23.63 11.72
N SER A 446 12.97 24.14 11.00
CA SER A 446 12.32 23.39 9.92
C SER A 446 13.14 23.54 8.64
N LEU A 447 13.31 22.44 7.91
CA LEU A 447 14.11 22.33 6.70
C LEU A 447 13.30 21.59 5.63
N THR A 448 13.16 22.18 4.44
CA THR A 448 12.54 21.52 3.28
C THR A 448 13.61 21.20 2.27
N LEU A 449 13.70 19.94 1.83
CA LEU A 449 14.65 19.50 0.83
C LEU A 449 13.95 18.64 -0.22
N GLY A 450 14.23 18.92 -1.49
CA GLY A 450 13.91 18.03 -2.60
C GLY A 450 14.80 16.77 -2.61
N PRO A 451 14.50 15.79 -3.48
CA PRO A 451 15.31 14.58 -3.62
C PRO A 451 16.78 14.90 -3.92
N ASP A 452 17.70 14.20 -3.26
CA ASP A 452 19.16 14.39 -3.33
C ASP A 452 19.70 15.79 -2.94
N GLU A 453 18.82 16.72 -2.59
CA GLU A 453 19.18 18.05 -2.14
C GLU A 453 19.86 17.98 -0.76
N ARG A 454 20.76 18.94 -0.51
CA ARG A 454 21.44 19.07 0.77
C ARG A 454 21.53 20.53 1.20
N GLU A 455 21.41 20.76 2.50
CA GLU A 455 21.60 22.07 3.10
C GLU A 455 22.48 21.96 4.34
N THR A 456 23.34 22.95 4.55
CA THR A 456 24.18 23.04 5.75
C THR A 456 23.58 24.05 6.71
N LEU A 457 23.08 23.55 7.84
CA LEU A 457 22.55 24.35 8.92
C LEU A 457 23.69 24.76 9.86
N SER A 458 23.62 25.97 10.40
CA SER A 458 24.56 26.48 11.38
C SER A 458 23.81 26.83 12.66
N PHE A 459 24.14 26.14 13.73
CA PHE A 459 23.62 26.36 15.08
C PHE A 459 24.71 27.01 15.94
N GLU A 460 24.32 27.83 16.91
CA GLU A 460 25.28 28.42 17.86
C GLU A 460 25.22 27.69 19.20
N VAL A 461 26.36 27.20 19.69
CA VAL A 461 26.50 26.61 21.03
C VAL A 461 27.28 27.57 21.90
N THR A 462 26.72 27.92 23.05
CA THR A 462 27.41 28.71 24.08
C THR A 462 27.80 27.82 25.25
N ALA A 463 29.08 27.84 25.60
CA ALA A 463 29.63 27.09 26.71
C ALA A 463 29.15 27.63 28.06
N ALA A 464 28.19 26.98 28.71
CA ALA A 464 27.60 27.46 29.96
C ALA A 464 28.35 27.03 31.23
N THR A 465 28.92 25.83 31.22
CA THR A 465 29.57 25.21 32.39
C THR A 465 30.78 24.39 31.98
N ASP A 466 31.79 24.32 32.86
CA ASP A 466 32.98 23.47 32.70
C ASP A 466 32.58 21.98 32.64
N GLY A 467 33.18 21.24 31.70
CA GLY A 467 32.88 19.82 31.49
C GLY A 467 32.93 19.36 30.03
N ALA A 468 32.86 18.05 29.81
CA ALA A 468 32.72 17.45 28.49
C ALA A 468 31.24 17.22 28.16
N PHE A 469 30.78 17.76 27.03
CA PHE A 469 29.40 17.64 26.57
C PHE A 469 29.37 17.02 25.18
N GLN A 470 28.34 16.23 24.90
CA GLN A 470 28.07 15.71 23.57
C GLN A 470 27.02 16.63 22.93
N TYR A 471 27.34 17.18 21.77
CA TYR A 471 26.33 17.79 20.93
C TYR A 471 25.85 16.78 19.91
N THR A 472 24.54 16.75 19.69
CA THR A 472 23.89 15.85 18.75
C THR A 472 23.00 16.66 17.84
N VAL A 473 23.16 16.49 16.53
CA VAL A 473 22.21 16.99 15.53
C VAL A 473 21.36 15.83 15.06
N GLU A 474 20.05 15.97 15.16
CA GLU A 474 19.08 14.94 14.82
C GLU A 474 18.07 15.49 13.81
N ALA A 475 17.80 14.73 12.76
CA ALA A 475 16.74 15.01 11.80
C ALA A 475 15.58 14.02 12.02
N THR A 476 14.98 14.05 13.21
CA THR A 476 13.98 13.06 13.66
C THR A 476 12.63 13.20 12.98
N ASN A 477 12.23 12.22 12.16
CA ASN A 477 10.82 11.99 11.82
C ASN A 477 10.27 10.82 12.65
N GLU A 478 8.95 10.69 12.82
CA GLU A 478 8.36 9.53 13.52
C GLU A 478 8.70 8.18 12.86
N ALA A 479 9.17 8.19 11.60
CA ALA A 479 9.62 7.02 10.85
C ALA A 479 11.13 6.71 10.96
N THR A 480 11.97 7.63 11.43
CA THR A 480 13.44 7.49 11.45
C THR A 480 13.98 7.82 12.85
N ALA A 481 13.86 6.85 13.77
CA ALA A 481 14.33 7.01 15.14
C ALA A 481 15.88 7.01 15.30
N ASP A 482 16.67 6.91 14.21
CA ASP A 482 18.11 6.63 14.29
C ASP A 482 19.03 7.54 13.43
N ASP A 483 18.52 8.59 12.79
CA ASP A 483 19.34 9.54 12.00
C ASP A 483 19.88 10.72 12.85
N ALA A 484 20.74 10.36 13.81
CA ALA A 484 21.44 11.28 14.70
C ALA A 484 22.96 11.25 14.43
N ALA A 485 23.59 12.42 14.31
CA ALA A 485 25.04 12.54 14.33
C ALA A 485 25.48 13.30 15.58
N SER A 486 26.48 12.76 16.29
CA SER A 486 27.01 13.38 17.50
C SER A 486 28.52 13.58 17.45
N SER A 487 28.99 14.59 18.17
CA SER A 487 30.41 14.77 18.49
C SER A 487 30.57 15.38 19.89
N VAL A 488 31.78 15.33 20.43
CA VAL A 488 32.09 15.73 21.81
C VAL A 488 32.83 17.06 21.79
N VAL A 489 32.39 17.99 22.62
CA VAL A 489 33.09 19.26 22.90
C VAL A 489 33.56 19.30 24.35
N THR A 490 34.82 19.67 24.56
CA THR A 490 35.36 19.93 25.91
C THR A 490 35.29 21.41 26.26
N ILE A 491 34.55 21.75 27.31
CA ILE A 491 34.48 23.12 27.83
C ILE A 491 35.44 23.25 29.02
N SER A 492 36.34 24.23 28.97
CA SER A 492 37.29 24.53 30.05
C SER A 492 37.10 25.94 30.61
N ASP A 493 37.10 26.07 31.94
CA ASP A 493 37.21 27.37 32.62
C ASP A 493 38.69 27.72 32.83
N ASP A 494 39.36 28.30 31.82
CA ASP A 494 40.76 28.73 31.95
C ASP A 494 40.86 30.08 32.68
N ALA A 495 40.29 30.14 33.87
CA ALA A 495 40.41 31.23 34.81
C ALA A 495 41.57 31.00 35.81
N ASP A 496 42.75 30.59 35.33
CA ASP A 496 43.96 30.67 36.18
C ASP A 496 45.22 31.09 35.39
N GLY A 497 45.19 32.35 34.94
CA GLY A 497 46.41 33.09 34.64
C GLY A 497 47.19 33.35 35.93
N THR A 498 47.98 32.38 36.39
CA THR A 498 49.05 32.63 37.36
C THR A 498 50.41 32.59 36.66
N ASP A 499 50.87 33.79 36.29
CA ASP A 499 52.29 34.10 36.11
C ASP A 499 53.06 33.69 37.38
N THR A 500 53.73 32.54 37.37
CA THR A 500 54.82 32.29 38.30
C THR A 500 56.14 32.58 37.61
N GLU A 501 56.61 33.83 37.74
CA GLU A 501 58.00 34.18 37.53
C GLU A 501 58.92 33.43 38.52
N GLY A 502 59.95 32.78 37.96
CA GLY A 502 61.31 32.80 38.51
C GLY A 502 61.96 31.43 38.81
N PRO A 503 63.31 31.35 38.93
CA PRO A 503 64.36 32.18 38.32
C PRO A 503 65.38 31.34 37.51
N SER A 504 66.25 32.05 36.79
CA SER A 504 67.41 31.51 36.08
C SER A 504 68.43 30.81 37.00
N SER A 505 68.92 29.63 36.60
CA SER A 505 70.32 29.22 36.84
C SER A 505 70.78 28.20 35.80
N SER A 506 72.00 28.44 35.31
CA SER A 506 72.71 27.75 34.25
C SER A 506 73.35 26.41 34.65
N ASP A 507 73.65 25.64 33.60
CA ASP A 507 74.65 24.57 33.45
C ASP A 507 74.30 23.11 33.79
N GLY A 508 74.30 22.28 32.73
CA GLY A 508 74.79 20.89 32.81
C GLY A 508 74.10 19.79 31.99
N LEU A 509 74.28 19.77 30.65
CA LEU A 509 74.44 18.63 29.69
C LEU A 509 73.55 17.33 29.78
N PRO A 510 73.40 16.56 28.66
CA PRO A 510 72.14 15.89 28.29
C PRO A 510 72.04 14.40 28.68
N GLY A 511 70.80 13.91 28.86
CA GLY A 511 70.48 12.50 29.10
C GLY A 511 69.14 12.08 28.50
N PHE A 512 69.18 11.00 27.72
CA PHE A 512 68.16 10.35 26.88
C PHE A 512 66.87 9.84 27.57
N GLY A 513 65.78 9.77 26.78
CA GLY A 513 64.68 8.77 26.85
C GLY A 513 63.49 9.15 27.76
N VAL A 514 62.22 8.93 27.45
CA VAL A 514 61.53 8.06 26.48
C VAL A 514 60.15 8.66 26.19
N ALA A 515 59.70 8.59 24.94
CA ALA A 515 58.38 8.99 24.49
C ALA A 515 57.28 8.05 25.02
N GLY A 516 56.21 8.61 25.58
CA GLY A 516 54.95 7.91 25.86
C GLY A 516 53.85 8.49 24.99
N THR A 517 53.70 7.92 23.79
CA THR A 517 52.61 8.20 22.85
C THR A 517 51.38 7.40 23.31
N ILE A 518 50.25 8.07 23.62
CA ILE A 518 48.94 7.43 23.67
C ILE A 518 48.21 7.85 22.40
N VAL A 519 48.12 6.93 21.45
CA VAL A 519 47.25 7.01 20.28
C VAL A 519 45.91 6.41 20.70
N ALA A 520 44.86 7.23 20.80
CA ALA A 520 43.48 6.74 20.84
C ALA A 520 43.00 6.57 19.39
N LEU A 521 42.77 5.32 19.02
CA LEU A 521 42.26 4.88 17.73
C LEU A 521 40.73 5.00 17.77
N VAL A 522 40.14 5.92 17.02
CA VAL A 522 38.69 5.94 16.76
C VAL A 522 38.42 5.17 15.47
N LEU A 523 37.74 4.04 15.62
CA LEU A 523 37.25 3.18 14.53
C LEU A 523 35.94 3.77 14.02
N VAL A 524 35.97 4.37 12.83
CA VAL A 524 34.76 4.65 12.03
C VAL A 524 34.39 3.35 11.34
N THR A 525 33.26 2.75 11.73
CA THR A 525 32.66 1.65 10.97
C THR A 525 31.63 2.24 10.01
N SER A 526 32.04 2.42 8.76
CA SER A 526 31.16 2.59 7.62
C SER A 526 30.66 1.19 7.22
N LEU A 527 29.38 0.91 7.45
CA LEU A 527 28.69 -0.22 6.85
C LEU A 527 28.03 0.26 5.55
N ALA A 528 28.72 0.00 4.44
CA ALA A 528 28.12 0.00 3.11
C ALA A 528 27.44 -1.36 2.91
N ARG A 529 26.10 -1.38 2.77
CA ARG A 529 25.38 -2.50 2.14
C ARG A 529 25.25 -2.19 0.66
N HIS A 530 26.07 -2.89 -0.14
CA HIS A 530 25.82 -3.20 -1.54
C HIS A 530 25.97 -4.71 -1.67
N GLY A 531 24.93 -5.34 -2.17
CA GLY A 531 24.77 -6.78 -2.33
C GLY A 531 23.31 -7.06 -2.42
#